data_AF-A0A960EHT9-F1
#
_entry.id   AF-A0A960EHT9-F1
#
_cell.length_a   1.000
_cell.length_b   1.000
_cell.length_c   1.000
_cell.angle_alpha   90.00
_cell.angle_beta   90.00
_cell.angle_gamma   90.00
#
_symmetry.space_group_name_H-M   'P 1'
#
loop_
_entity.id
_entity.type
_entity.pdbx_description
1 polymer ?
#
loop_
_entity_poly.entity_id
_entity_poly.type
_entity_poly.pdbx_seq_one_letter_code
_entity_poly.pdbx_strand_id
1 'polypeptide(L)' 'MQVTVSARHTEVPDNLRVMAEEKIGKLSRFVEGLDHAEVHFSEHKNPRIADKEVCEVTIEGHGHHVRCKVQA' A
#
# COMPACT_ATOMS: atom_id res chain seq x y z
N MET A 1 7.88 4.86 11.48
CA MET A 1 6.89 4.82 10.39
C MET A 1 5.63 4.11 10.86
N GLN A 2 4.51 4.80 10.79
CA GLN A 2 3.17 4.24 11.00
C GLN A 2 2.62 3.76 9.65
N VAL A 3 2.17 2.51 9.58
CA VAL A 3 1.58 1.93 8.35
C VAL A 3 0.09 1.71 8.56
N THR A 4 -0.73 2.29 7.70
CA THR A 4 -2.17 2.05 7.65
C THR A 4 -2.49 1.21 6.42
N VAL A 5 -3.22 0.12 6.61
CA VAL A 5 -3.68 -0.74 5.50
C VAL A 5 -5.19 -0.61 5.37
N SER A 6 -5.64 -0.15 4.21
CA SER A 6 -7.05 0.06 3.87
C SER A 6 -7.44 -0.71 2.61
N ALA A 7 -8.74 -0.98 2.47
CA ALA A 7 -9.30 -1.74 1.37
C ALA A 7 -10.55 -1.04 0.85
N ARG A 8 -10.75 -1.00 -0.47
CA ARG A 8 -12.00 -0.49 -1.07
C ARG A 8 -12.81 -1.62 -1.67
N HIS A 9 -13.97 -1.87 -1.05
CA HIS A 9 -14.97 -2.84 -1.53
C HIS A 9 -14.40 -4.26 -1.72
N THR A 10 -13.34 -4.58 -0.98
CA THR A 10 -12.68 -5.89 -0.97
C THR A 10 -12.25 -6.20 0.46
N GLU A 11 -12.15 -7.49 0.78
CA GLU A 11 -11.56 -7.95 2.04
C GLU A 11 -10.06 -8.11 1.84
N VAL A 12 -9.28 -7.45 2.70
CA VAL A 12 -7.84 -7.68 2.76
C VAL A 12 -7.60 -8.80 3.76
N PRO A 13 -7.19 -10.00 3.32
CA PRO A 13 -6.90 -11.08 4.26
C PRO A 13 -5.70 -10.69 5.15
N ASP A 14 -5.71 -11.15 6.40
CA ASP A 14 -4.77 -10.69 7.42
C ASP A 14 -3.30 -10.93 7.04
N ASN A 15 -3.02 -12.00 6.30
CA ASN A 15 -1.68 -12.28 5.79
C ASN A 15 -1.16 -11.17 4.85
N LEU A 16 -2.04 -10.58 4.04
CA LEU A 16 -1.71 -9.50 3.12
C LEU A 16 -1.47 -8.19 3.89
N ARG A 17 -2.23 -7.95 4.96
CA ARG A 17 -2.00 -6.83 5.88
C ARG A 17 -0.62 -6.95 6.53
N VAL A 18 -0.31 -8.10 7.12
CA VAL A 18 1.01 -8.36 7.75
C VAL A 18 2.13 -8.19 6.72
N MET A 19 1.97 -8.74 5.51
CA MET A 19 2.97 -8.57 4.45
C MET A 19 3.16 -7.11 4.03
N ALA A 20 2.08 -6.33 3.94
CA ALA A 20 2.16 -4.91 3.61
C ALA A 20 2.91 -4.13 4.71
N GLU A 21 2.55 -4.35 5.98
CA GLU A 21 3.22 -3.74 7.13
C GLU A 21 4.70 -4.09 7.18
N GLU A 22 5.07 -5.36 6.98
CA GLU A 22 6.47 -5.78 6.95
C GLU A 22 7.26 -5.18 5.78
N LYS A 23 6.69 -5.21 4.57
CA LYS A 23 7.38 -4.72 3.36
C LYS A 23 7.57 -3.22 3.40
N ILE A 24 6.52 -2.47 3.73
CA ILE A 24 6.60 -1.01 3.85
C ILE A 24 7.47 -0.66 5.06
N GLY A 25 7.29 -1.37 6.18
CA GLY A 25 8.11 -1.27 7.40
C GLY A 25 9.61 -1.21 7.14
N LYS A 26 10.10 -2.07 6.24
CA LYS A 26 11.53 -2.16 5.86
C LYS A 26 12.09 -0.88 5.24
N LEU A 27 11.27 -0.01 4.64
CA LEU A 27 11.73 1.24 4.01
C LEU A 27 12.33 2.21 5.03
N SER A 28 11.88 2.15 6.29
CA SER A 28 12.44 2.95 7.40
C SER A 28 13.94 2.69 7.65
N ARG A 29 14.50 1.60 7.11
CA ARG A 29 15.94 1.29 7.19
C ARG A 29 16.79 2.08 6.19
N PHE A 30 16.18 2.60 5.14
CA PHE A 30 16.88 3.23 4.02
C PHE A 30 16.67 4.75 3.96
N VAL A 31 15.53 5.21 4.47
CA VAL A 31 15.15 6.62 4.45
C VAL A 31 14.72 6.99 5.86
N GLU A 32 15.50 7.85 6.50
CA GLU A 32 15.12 8.46 7.78
C GLU A 32 13.92 9.40 7.58
N GLY A 33 13.17 9.69 8.66
CA GLY A 33 12.03 10.61 8.63
C GLY A 33 10.84 10.18 7.77
N LEU A 34 10.68 8.87 7.50
CA LEU A 34 9.42 8.31 7.02
C LEU A 34 8.42 8.20 8.18
N ASP A 35 7.45 9.12 8.21
CA ASP A 35 6.51 9.27 9.31
C ASP A 35 5.28 8.38 9.10
N HIS A 36 4.67 8.48 7.92
CA HIS A 36 3.39 7.84 7.60
C HIS A 36 3.43 7.11 6.26
N ALA A 37 2.76 5.96 6.20
CA ALA A 37 2.49 5.25 4.96
C ALA A 37 1.07 4.70 4.95
N GLU A 38 0.37 4.89 3.83
CA GLU A 38 -0.93 4.31 3.56
C GLU A 38 -0.82 3.31 2.41
N VAL A 39 -1.34 2.10 2.65
CA VAL A 39 -1.46 1.04 1.64
C VAL A 39 -2.93 0.83 1.36
N HIS A 40 -3.34 1.04 0.12
CA HIS A 40 -4.72 0.90 -0.32
C HIS A 40 -4.86 -0.24 -1.34
N PHE A 41 -5.61 -1.27 -0.96
CA PHE A 41 -5.97 -2.37 -1.85
C PHE A 41 -7.35 -2.16 -2.46
N SER A 42 -7.46 -2.37 -3.76
CA SER A 42 -8.75 -2.33 -4.47
C SER A 42 -8.76 -3.30 -5.64
N GLU A 43 -9.96 -3.62 -6.13
CA GLU A 43 -10.15 -4.53 -7.27
C GLU A 43 -11.01 -3.86 -8.33
N HIS A 44 -10.63 -4.01 -9.59
CA HIS A 44 -11.44 -3.64 -10.73
C HIS A 44 -12.59 -4.63 -10.94
N LYS A 45 -13.84 -4.14 -10.90
CA LYS A 45 -15.03 -4.99 -11.09
C LYS A 45 -15.30 -5.43 -12.53
N ASN A 46 -14.60 -4.85 -13.51
CA ASN A 46 -14.83 -5.17 -14.92
C ASN A 46 -14.17 -6.52 -15.26
N PRO A 47 -14.93 -7.57 -15.63
CA PRO A 47 -14.36 -8.89 -15.91
C PRO A 47 -13.39 -8.95 -17.10
N ARG A 48 -13.32 -7.89 -17.92
CA ARG A 48 -12.39 -7.79 -19.07
C ARG A 48 -10.97 -7.38 -18.67
N ILE A 49 -10.76 -7.00 -17.42
CA ILE A 49 -9.43 -6.62 -16.90
C ILE A 49 -8.80 -7.88 -16.34
N ALA A 50 -7.66 -8.29 -16.91
CA ALA A 50 -6.91 -9.47 -16.47
C ALA A 50 -6.24 -9.23 -15.10
N ASP A 51 -5.51 -8.13 -14.98
CA ASP A 51 -4.80 -7.70 -13.78
C ASP A 51 -5.69 -6.70 -13.02
N LYS A 52 -6.67 -7.25 -12.30
CA LYS A 52 -7.76 -6.47 -11.69
C LYS A 52 -7.39 -6.01 -10.28
N GLU A 53 -6.41 -6.63 -9.65
CA GLU A 53 -5.93 -6.31 -8.32
C GLU A 53 -5.04 -5.07 -8.37
N VAL A 54 -5.33 -4.10 -7.49
CA VAL A 54 -4.64 -2.82 -7.45
C VAL A 54 -4.08 -2.59 -6.05
N CYS A 55 -2.80 -2.27 -5.99
CA CYS A 55 -2.11 -1.83 -4.78
C CYS A 55 -1.59 -0.40 -5.00
N GLU A 56 -2.07 0.53 -4.19
CA GLU A 56 -1.57 1.90 -4.15
C GLU A 56 -0.89 2.14 -2.80
N VAL A 57 0.30 2.73 -2.82
CA VAL A 57 1.06 3.07 -1.63
C VAL A 57 1.37 4.56 -1.66
N THR A 58 0.97 5.27 -0.60
CA THR A 58 1.35 6.66 -0.37
C THR A 58 2.25 6.72 0.86
N ILE A 59 3.41 7.39 0.75
CA ILE A 59 4.36 7.56 1.84
C ILE A 59 4.60 9.06 2.04
N GLU A 60 4.59 9.49 3.29
CA GLU A 60 4.86 10.87 3.70
C GLU A 60 6.07 10.89 4.65
N GLY A 61 7.00 11.81 4.37
CA GLY A 61 8.18 12.01 5.20
C GLY A 61 8.96 13.24 4.77
N HIS A 62 9.56 13.95 5.74
CA HIS A 62 10.35 15.17 5.49
C HIS A 62 9.63 16.25 4.65
N GLY A 63 8.30 16.33 4.71
CA GLY A 63 7.51 17.26 3.89
C GLY A 63 7.37 16.86 2.42
N HIS A 64 7.75 15.63 2.05
CA HIS A 64 7.59 15.06 0.72
C HIS A 64 6.61 13.90 0.73
N HIS A 65 5.79 13.82 -0.32
CA HIS A 65 4.83 12.74 -0.52
C HIS A 65 5.22 11.94 -1.78
N VAL A 66 5.31 10.62 -1.65
CA VAL A 66 5.55 9.69 -2.75
C VAL A 66 4.34 8.79 -2.89
N ARG A 67 3.81 8.67 -4.11
CA ARG A 67 2.72 7.75 -4.43
C ARG A 67 3.13 6.81 -5.55
N CYS A 68 2.91 5.52 -5.34
CA CYS A 68 3.12 4.50 -6.34
C CYS A 68 1.87 3.63 -6.45
N LYS A 69 1.54 3.20 -7.67
CA LYS A 69 0.39 2.36 -7.96
C LYS A 69 0.80 1.22 -8.89
N VAL A 70 0.42 0.01 -8.53
CA VAL A 70 0.65 -1.21 -9.32
C VAL A 70 -0.68 -1.92 -9.56
N GLN A 71 -0.82 -2.51 -10.74
CA GLN A 71 -1.89 -3.43 -11.11
C GLN A 71 -1.25 -4.78 -11.43
N ALA A 72 -1.84 -5.86 -10.93
CA ALA A 72 -1.33 -7.22 -11.08
C ALA A 72 -2.49 -8.24 -11.07
#